data_AF-A0A5J5J8B5-F1
#
_entry.id   AF-A0A5J5J8B5-F1
#
_cell.length_a   1.000
_cell.length_b   1.000
_cell.length_c   1.000
_cell.angle_alpha   90.00
_cell.angle_beta   90.00
_cell.angle_gamma   90.00
#
_symmetry.space_group_name_H-M   'P 1'
#
loop_
_entity.id
_entity.type
_entity.pdbx_description
1 polymer ?
#
loop_
_entity_poly.entity_id
_entity_poly.type
_entity_poly.pdbx_seq_one_letter_code
_entity_poly.pdbx_strand_id
1 'polypeptide(L)'
;MTGTNGGTDAAPHAEAPFGDAEHGDGLSIGVRRGDPTPEELAALTAVVSDAYAREAADAVASDPPGMSAWAVSQRTLRMPLRRELGWSRSAW
;
A
#
# COMPACT_ATOMS: atom_id res chain seq x y z
N MET A 1 31.92 41.83 37.33
CA MET A 1 32.41 40.78 38.24
C MET A 1 31.40 40.64 39.37
N THR A 2 30.36 39.83 39.15
CA THR A 2 29.46 39.26 40.16
C THR A 2 28.58 38.26 39.41
N GLY A 3 28.77 36.98 39.71
CA GLY A 3 27.94 35.89 39.18
C GLY A 3 26.66 35.73 39.99
N THR A 4 25.63 35.19 39.35
CA THR A 4 24.47 34.61 40.01
C THR A 4 24.13 33.32 39.27
N ASN A 5 24.59 32.18 39.81
CA ASN A 5 24.09 30.86 39.44
C ASN A 5 22.87 30.59 40.33
N GLY A 6 21.73 30.27 39.73
CA GLY A 6 20.51 29.99 40.46
C GLY A 6 19.58 29.06 39.68
N GLY A 7 19.82 27.75 39.85
CA GLY A 7 18.81 26.69 39.90
C GLY A 7 17.85 26.55 38.72
N THR A 8 18.25 25.76 37.71
CA THR A 8 17.28 25.02 36.90
C THR A 8 16.92 23.75 37.66
N ASP A 9 15.76 23.75 38.31
CA ASP A 9 15.09 22.52 38.73
C ASP A 9 14.60 21.83 37.45
N ALA A 10 15.46 20.97 36.90
CA ALA A 10 15.11 20.12 35.77
C ALA A 10 14.13 19.07 36.31
N ALA A 11 12.84 19.33 36.15
CA ALA A 11 11.81 18.30 36.23
C ALA A 11 12.30 17.07 35.45
N PRO A 12 12.18 15.85 35.99
CA PRO A 12 12.62 14.67 35.28
C PRO A 12 11.84 14.60 33.97
N HIS A 13 12.57 14.45 32.87
CA HIS A 13 12.03 14.13 31.57
C HIS A 13 11.20 12.86 31.74
N ALA A 14 9.89 13.04 31.94
CA ALA A 14 8.94 11.96 31.85
C ALA A 14 9.00 11.51 30.39
N GLU A 15 9.63 10.35 30.15
CA GLU A 15 9.48 9.65 28.90
C GLU A 15 7.98 9.40 28.73
N ALA A 16 7.35 10.22 27.89
CA ALA A 16 6.04 9.92 27.41
C ALA A 16 6.12 8.53 26.78
N PRO A 17 5.25 7.57 27.14
CA PRO A 17 5.16 6.33 26.39
C PRO A 17 4.93 6.73 24.93
N PHE A 18 5.69 6.13 24.01
CA PHE A 18 5.54 6.32 22.57
C PHE A 18 4.05 6.41 22.25
N GLY A 19 3.60 7.63 21.94
CA GLY A 19 2.18 7.91 21.88
C GLY A 19 1.54 7.05 20.81
N ASP A 20 0.35 6.54 21.11
CA ASP A 20 -0.62 6.10 20.12
C ASP A 20 -1.04 7.35 19.30
N ALA A 21 -0.12 7.85 18.46
CA ALA A 21 -0.48 8.76 17.41
C ALA A 21 -1.37 7.97 16.47
N GLU A 22 -2.67 8.29 16.45
CA GLU A 22 -3.64 7.86 15.45
C GLU A 22 -3.07 8.16 14.05
N HIS A 23 -2.22 7.25 13.56
CA HIS A 23 -1.74 7.20 12.20
C HIS A 23 -2.93 6.74 11.38
N GLY A 24 -3.69 7.68 10.84
CA GLY A 24 -4.84 7.37 10.00
C GLY A 24 -4.43 6.41 8.89
N ASP A 25 -4.95 5.17 8.94
CA ASP A 25 -4.79 4.04 8.01
C ASP A 25 -3.56 4.06 7.07
N GLY A 26 -2.41 4.45 7.62
CA GLY A 26 -1.22 4.81 6.87
C GLY A 26 -0.15 3.74 6.98
N LEU A 27 0.63 3.56 5.92
CA LEU A 27 1.72 2.59 5.91
C LEU A 27 2.77 2.99 6.97
N SER A 28 3.10 2.07 7.89
CA SER A 28 4.12 2.27 8.92
C SER A 28 5.30 1.33 8.73
N ILE A 29 6.51 1.82 9.04
CA ILE A 29 7.76 1.07 8.90
C ILE A 29 8.49 1.10 10.25
N GLY A 30 8.74 -0.07 10.83
CA GLY A 30 9.44 -0.22 12.12
C GLY A 30 10.78 -0.94 11.96
N VAL A 31 11.84 -0.38 12.56
CA VAL A 31 13.18 -0.98 12.57
C VAL A 31 13.30 -1.92 13.77
N ARG A 32 13.52 -3.23 13.51
CA ARG A 32 13.67 -4.24 14.58
C ARG A 32 15.11 -4.43 15.04
N ARG A 33 16.10 -4.04 14.23
CA ARG A 33 17.53 -4.21 14.50
C ARG A 33 18.35 -3.21 13.68
N GLY A 34 19.46 -2.74 14.24
CA GLY A 34 20.34 -1.76 13.63
C GLY A 34 19.95 -0.34 14.01
N ASP A 35 20.75 0.62 13.55
CA ASP A 35 20.53 2.06 13.74
C ASP A 35 20.71 2.75 12.38
N PRO A 36 19.71 2.65 11.48
CA PRO A 36 19.82 3.21 10.14
C PRO A 36 19.85 4.73 10.21
N THR A 37 20.59 5.35 9.30
CA THR A 37 20.63 6.81 9.27
C THR A 37 19.32 7.39 8.73
N PRO A 38 19.00 8.66 9.03
CA PRO A 38 17.84 9.33 8.45
C PRO A 38 17.83 9.30 6.92
N GLU A 39 19.00 9.39 6.29
CA GLU A 39 19.16 9.35 4.83
C GLU A 39 18.81 7.97 4.27
N GLU A 40 19.18 6.89 4.96
CA GLU A 40 18.84 5.53 4.56
C GLU A 40 17.33 5.27 4.66
N LEU A 41 16.69 5.76 5.73
CA LEU A 41 15.23 5.68 5.88
C LEU A 41 14.49 6.50 4.81
N ALA A 42 15.02 7.67 4.47
CA ALA A 42 14.49 8.50 3.39
C ALA A 42 14.62 7.79 2.03
N ALA A 43 15.78 7.20 1.75
CA ALA A 43 16.01 6.44 0.53
C ALA A 43 15.06 5.24 0.41
N LEU A 44 14.89 4.48 1.50
CA LEU A 44 13.97 3.34 1.53
C LEU A 44 12.52 3.78 1.30
N THR A 45 12.07 4.83 2.00
CA THR A 45 10.70 5.34 1.84
C THR A 45 10.46 5.84 0.42
N ALA A 46 11.43 6.52 -0.18
CA ALA A 46 11.33 6.99 -1.56
C ALA A 46 11.18 5.84 -2.56
N VAL A 47 11.97 4.77 -2.41
CA VAL A 47 11.90 3.58 -3.29
C VAL A 47 10.55 2.88 -3.16
N VAL A 48 10.07 2.66 -1.94
CA VAL A 48 8.77 2.01 -1.69
C VAL A 48 7.62 2.86 -2.24
N SER A 49 7.68 4.18 -2.04
CA SER A 49 6.67 5.11 -2.55
C SER A 49 6.63 5.11 -4.07
N ASP A 50 7.79 5.11 -4.75
CA ASP A 50 7.88 5.06 -6.20
C ASP A 50 7.39 3.71 -6.76
N ALA A 51 7.71 2.59 -6.09
CA ALA A 51 7.15 1.29 -6.45
C ALA A 51 5.63 1.26 -6.35
N TYR A 52 5.06 1.79 -5.25
CA TYR A 52 3.62 1.88 -5.07
C TYR A 52 2.96 2.82 -6.09
N ALA A 53 3.59 3.95 -6.40
CA ALA A 53 3.08 4.90 -7.39
C ALA A 53 3.04 4.29 -8.79
N ARG A 54 4.06 3.51 -9.18
CA ARG A 54 4.08 2.79 -10.47
C ARG A 54 2.99 1.73 -10.55
N GLU A 55 2.85 0.90 -9.52
CA GLU A 55 1.79 -0.11 -9.44
C GLU A 55 0.39 0.54 -9.51
N ALA A 56 0.17 1.61 -8.75
CA ALA A 56 -1.10 2.33 -8.76
C ALA A 56 -1.39 2.97 -10.12
N ALA A 57 -0.37 3.49 -10.80
CA ALA A 57 -0.51 4.04 -12.15
C ALA A 57 -0.90 2.96 -13.16
N ASP A 58 -0.29 1.76 -13.08
CA ASP A 58 -0.62 0.64 -13.96
C ASP A 58 -2.02 0.08 -13.67
N ALA A 59 -2.42 0.01 -12.40
CA ALA A 59 -3.77 -0.42 -12.01
C ALA A 59 -4.88 0.56 -12.45
N VAL A 60 -4.56 1.86 -12.50
CA VAL A 60 -5.49 2.92 -12.94
C VAL A 60 -5.42 3.15 -14.46
N ALA A 61 -4.38 2.66 -15.13
CA ALA A 61 -4.28 2.74 -16.57
C ALA A 61 -5.49 2.04 -17.20
N SER A 62 -6.21 2.77 -18.06
CA SER A 62 -7.23 2.15 -18.89
C SER A 62 -6.53 1.12 -19.77
N ASP A 63 -6.98 -0.13 -19.70
CA ASP A 63 -6.56 -1.14 -20.66
C ASP A 63 -6.75 -0.59 -22.09
N PRO A 64 -5.81 -0.84 -23.01
CA PRO A 64 -6.02 -0.50 -24.41
C PRO A 64 -7.33 -1.14 -24.87
N PRO A 65 -8.07 -0.54 -25.82
CA PRO A 65 -9.34 -1.08 -26.27
C PRO A 65 -9.14 -2.44 -26.96
N GLY A 66 -9.14 -3.49 -26.15
CA GLY A 66 -9.13 -4.89 -26.54
C GLY A 66 -10.55 -5.43 -26.60
N MET A 67 -10.73 -6.55 -27.31
CA MET A 67 -11.99 -7.27 -27.20
C MET A 67 -12.13 -7.82 -25.79
N SER A 68 -13.21 -7.49 -25.10
CA SER A 68 -13.46 -8.02 -23.76
C SER A 68 -13.52 -9.55 -23.79
N ALA A 69 -13.16 -10.18 -22.67
CA ALA A 69 -13.27 -11.64 -22.52
C ALA A 69 -14.70 -12.14 -22.84
N TRP A 70 -15.71 -11.31 -22.58
CA TRP A 70 -17.10 -11.53 -22.98
C TRP A 70 -17.32 -11.46 -24.50
N ALA A 71 -16.76 -10.48 -25.20
CA ALA A 71 -16.84 -10.39 -26.67
C ALA A 71 -16.17 -11.59 -27.35
N VAL A 72 -15.08 -12.11 -26.77
CA VAL A 72 -14.41 -13.32 -27.23
C VAL A 72 -15.29 -14.57 -26.99
N SER A 73 -15.83 -14.74 -25.78
CA SER A 73 -16.66 -15.91 -25.44
C SER A 73 -17.98 -15.96 -26.22
N GLN A 74 -18.57 -14.80 -26.52
CA GLN A 74 -19.77 -14.70 -27.36
C GLN A 74 -19.57 -15.21 -28.80
N ARG A 75 -18.33 -15.23 -29.32
CA ARG A 75 -18.08 -15.69 -30.70
C ARG A 75 -18.46 -17.14 -30.91
N THR A 76 -18.19 -17.99 -29.92
CA THR A 76 -18.51 -19.42 -29.92
C THR A 76 -20.03 -19.67 -29.79
N LEU A 77 -20.76 -18.69 -29.26
CA LEU A 77 -22.21 -18.72 -29.07
C LEU A 77 -23.02 -18.13 -30.24
N ARG A 78 -22.35 -17.75 -31.35
CA ARG A 78 -23.03 -17.23 -32.55
C ARG A 78 -23.87 -18.29 -33.27
N MET A 79 -23.59 -19.56 -33.03
CA MET A 79 -24.50 -20.63 -33.40
C MET A 79 -25.55 -20.78 -32.29
N PRO A 80 -26.85 -20.89 -32.61
CA PRO A 80 -27.87 -21.12 -31.59
C PRO A 80 -27.49 -22.32 -30.72
N LEU A 81 -27.49 -22.09 -29.41
CA LEU A 81 -27.16 -23.12 -28.43
C LEU A 81 -28.14 -24.29 -28.59
N ARG A 82 -27.62 -25.52 -28.69
CA ARG A 82 -28.46 -26.71 -28.86
C ARG A 82 -29.25 -26.98 -27.57
N ARG A 83 -30.47 -26.43 -27.50
CA ARG A 83 -31.39 -26.54 -26.36
C ARG A 83 -31.75 -27.99 -26.05
N GLU A 84 -31.63 -28.86 -27.05
CA GLU A 84 -31.84 -30.31 -26.96
C GLU A 84 -30.89 -31.02 -25.99
N LEU A 85 -29.72 -30.42 -25.68
CA LEU A 85 -28.69 -31.03 -24.83
C LEU A 85 -28.87 -30.74 -23.33
N GLY A 86 -29.84 -29.88 -22.95
CA GLY A 86 -30.08 -29.47 -21.56
C GLY A 86 -28.94 -28.65 -20.93
N TRP A 87 -29.20 -28.03 -19.77
CA TRP A 87 -28.18 -27.36 -18.95
C TRP A 87 -27.60 -28.36 -17.95
N SER A 88 -26.85 -29.36 -18.43
CA SER A 88 -26.18 -30.30 -17.52
C SER A 88 -25.12 -29.55 -16.71
N ARG A 89 -25.27 -29.58 -15.39
CA ARG A 89 -24.24 -29.15 -14.43
C ARG A 89 -22.96 -29.96 -14.69
N SER A 90 -21.92 -29.26 -15.15
CA SER A 90 -20.52 -29.70 -15.30
C SER A 90 -20.28 -31.00 -16.08
N ALA A 91 -19.85 -30.85 -17.34
CA ALA A 91 -18.93 -31.79 -17.99
C ALA A 91 -17.65 -31.03 -18.35
N TRP A 92 -16.91 -30.67 -17.31
CA TRP A 92 -15.47 -30.45 -17.34
C TRP A 92 -14.89 -31.37 -16.28
#